data_AF-S9QSK4-F1
#
_entry.id   AF-S9QSK4-F1
#
_cell.length_a   1.000
_cell.length_b   1.000
_cell.length_c   1.000
_cell.angle_alpha   90.00
_cell.angle_beta   90.00
_cell.angle_gamma   90.00
#
_symmetry.space_group_name_H-M   'P 1'
#
loop_
_entity.id
_entity.type
_entity.pdbx_description
1 polymer ?
#
loop_
_entity_poly.entity_id
_entity_poly.type
_entity_poly.pdbx_seq_one_letter_code
_entity_poly.pdbx_strand_id
1 'polypeptide(L)'
;MYTKVDEAPELASHSLLPIVRSFAEAAGVSIETRDISLAGRILATFPEVLTDEQKQGDDLAWLGDWVKQPQANVIKLPNISASEPQLVAAIKELQDQGYALPDYPYSPSTDEEKAVRAKYDTVKGSAVNPVLREGNSDRRAAAAVKKFAMANPHRMGEWSSDTQDQGLGDVGRRLLLEREEPDAPREPGRRREDRARR
;
A
#
# COMPACT_ATOMS: atom_id res chain seq x y z
N MET A 1 1.81 16.61 -4.46
CA MET A 1 2.53 15.34 -4.69
C MET A 1 1.62 14.37 -5.41
N TYR A 2 2.11 13.76 -6.50
CA TYR A 2 1.42 12.74 -7.28
C TYR A 2 2.20 11.43 -7.18
N THR A 3 1.55 10.34 -6.79
CA THR A 3 2.29 9.07 -6.58
C THR A 3 2.55 8.35 -7.90
N LYS A 4 3.81 8.04 -8.17
CA LYS A 4 4.21 7.02 -9.15
C LYS A 4 4.03 5.64 -8.51
N VAL A 5 3.36 4.74 -9.23
CA VAL A 5 2.85 3.46 -8.70
C VAL A 5 3.13 2.32 -9.67
N ASP A 6 2.29 1.29 -9.68
CA ASP A 6 2.48 0.05 -10.42
C ASP A 6 1.42 -0.13 -11.52
N GLU A 7 1.68 -1.03 -12.46
CA GLU A 7 0.70 -1.62 -13.40
C GLU A 7 -0.13 -0.57 -14.19
N ALA A 8 -1.44 -0.80 -14.30
CA ALA A 8 -2.33 0.01 -15.12
C ALA A 8 -2.44 1.47 -14.63
N PRO A 9 -2.52 1.78 -13.32
CA PRO A 9 -2.48 3.16 -12.85
C PRO A 9 -1.23 3.92 -13.31
N GLU A 10 -0.05 3.30 -13.27
CA GLU A 10 1.18 3.96 -13.72
C GLU A 10 1.18 4.20 -15.23
N LEU A 11 0.72 3.22 -16.03
CA LEU A 11 0.54 3.41 -17.48
C LEU A 11 -0.42 4.56 -17.80
N ALA A 12 -1.51 4.69 -17.04
CA ALA A 12 -2.44 5.81 -17.19
C ALA A 12 -1.78 7.15 -16.83
N SER A 13 -0.93 7.18 -15.80
CA SER A 13 -0.18 8.37 -15.40
C SER A 13 0.77 8.87 -16.47
N HIS A 14 1.43 7.99 -17.23
CA HIS A 14 2.27 8.40 -18.36
C HIS A 14 1.51 9.25 -19.39
N SER A 15 0.22 9.00 -19.60
CA SER A 15 -0.63 9.81 -20.49
C SER A 15 -1.24 11.01 -19.79
N LEU A 16 -1.77 10.83 -18.58
CA LEU A 16 -2.61 11.84 -17.93
C LEU A 16 -1.80 12.91 -17.18
N LEU A 17 -0.69 12.53 -16.54
CA LEU A 17 0.09 13.44 -15.70
C LEU A 17 0.66 14.66 -16.46
N PRO A 18 1.17 14.53 -17.71
CA PRO A 18 1.59 15.69 -18.49
C PRO A 18 0.47 16.72 -18.71
N ILE A 19 -0.75 16.23 -18.96
CA ILE A 19 -1.94 17.08 -19.13
C ILE A 19 -2.25 17.79 -17.82
N VAL A 20 -2.33 17.04 -16.70
CA VAL A 20 -2.62 17.62 -15.38
C VAL A 20 -1.59 18.69 -15.00
N ARG A 21 -0.29 18.45 -15.26
CA ARG A 21 0.78 19.43 -15.04
C ARG A 21 0.57 20.73 -15.82
N SER A 22 0.26 20.64 -17.12
CA SER A 22 0.05 21.81 -17.96
C SER A 22 -1.10 22.70 -17.45
N PHE A 23 -2.21 22.09 -17.00
CA PHE A 23 -3.33 22.86 -16.44
C PHE A 23 -3.02 23.43 -15.05
N ALA A 24 -2.30 22.69 -14.20
CA ALA A 24 -1.94 23.12 -12.85
C ALA A 24 -0.93 24.29 -12.87
N GLU A 25 0.00 24.29 -13.82
CA GLU A 25 1.00 25.34 -14.00
C GLU A 25 0.34 26.71 -14.28
N ALA A 26 -0.74 26.74 -15.08
CA ALA A 26 -1.50 27.96 -15.33
C ALA A 26 -2.12 28.58 -14.05
N ALA A 27 -2.29 27.78 -13.00
CA ALA A 27 -2.76 28.22 -11.68
C ALA A 27 -1.62 28.42 -10.66
N GLY A 28 -0.35 28.32 -11.08
CA GLY A 28 0.81 28.43 -10.20
C GLY A 28 1.00 27.24 -9.25
N VAL A 29 0.43 26.07 -9.58
CA VAL A 29 0.53 24.85 -8.77
C VAL A 29 1.56 23.90 -9.37
N SER A 30 2.60 23.57 -8.60
CA SER A 30 3.58 22.56 -9.00
C SER A 30 3.11 21.14 -8.67
N ILE A 31 3.40 20.20 -9.58
CA ILE A 31 3.10 18.77 -9.37
C ILE A 31 4.38 17.95 -9.50
N GLU A 32 4.94 17.64 -8.35
CA GLU A 32 6.04 16.69 -8.19
C GLU A 32 5.55 15.26 -7.99
N THR A 33 6.41 14.31 -8.33
CA THR A 33 6.15 12.87 -8.21
C THR A 33 7.00 12.24 -7.12
N ARG A 34 6.45 11.21 -6.47
CA ARG A 34 7.16 10.35 -5.51
C ARG A 34 6.90 8.90 -5.87
N ASP A 35 7.95 8.10 -5.98
CA ASP A 35 7.90 6.71 -6.39
C ASP A 35 7.63 5.79 -5.20
N ILE A 36 6.42 5.23 -5.16
CA ILE A 36 6.00 4.25 -4.16
C ILE A 36 5.67 2.90 -4.81
N SER A 37 6.12 2.67 -6.04
CA SER A 37 6.02 1.39 -6.73
C SER A 37 6.71 0.29 -5.91
N LEU A 38 6.37 -0.97 -6.18
CA LEU A 38 7.01 -2.13 -5.57
C LEU A 38 8.52 -2.12 -5.84
N ALA A 39 8.94 -1.93 -7.10
CA ALA A 39 10.34 -1.81 -7.48
C ALA A 39 11.01 -0.61 -6.77
N GLY A 40 10.30 0.53 -6.75
CA GLY A 40 10.63 1.73 -6.00
C GLY A 40 11.13 1.44 -4.58
N ARG A 41 10.25 0.80 -3.83
CA ARG A 41 10.45 0.49 -2.41
C ARG A 41 11.50 -0.60 -2.18
N ILE A 42 11.60 -1.59 -3.07
CA ILE A 42 12.66 -2.62 -2.99
C ILE A 42 14.03 -1.94 -3.07
N LEU A 43 14.28 -1.12 -4.09
CA LEU A 43 15.59 -0.47 -4.27
C LEU A 43 15.93 0.48 -3.11
N ALA A 44 14.95 1.23 -2.60
CA ALA A 44 15.16 2.11 -1.44
C ALA A 44 15.51 1.34 -0.15
N THR A 45 15.15 0.06 -0.05
CA THR A 45 15.38 -0.78 1.13
C THR A 45 16.78 -1.41 1.15
N PHE A 46 17.42 -1.53 -0.01
CA PHE A 46 18.74 -2.18 -0.18
C PHE A 46 19.78 -1.23 -0.81
N PRO A 47 19.95 0.01 -0.34
CA PRO A 47 20.90 0.94 -0.95
C PRO A 47 22.36 0.43 -0.87
N GLU A 48 22.67 -0.41 0.11
CA GLU A 48 24.03 -0.92 0.34
C GLU A 48 24.57 -1.86 -0.75
N VAL A 49 23.69 -2.48 -1.54
CA VAL A 49 24.08 -3.37 -2.65
C VAL A 49 23.97 -2.72 -4.02
N LEU A 50 23.61 -1.43 -4.06
CA LEU A 50 23.41 -0.66 -5.29
C LEU A 50 24.58 0.27 -5.58
N THR A 51 24.86 0.51 -6.86
CA THR A 51 25.77 1.59 -7.27
C THR A 51 25.15 2.95 -6.95
N ASP A 52 25.96 4.01 -6.94
CA ASP A 52 25.46 5.36 -6.65
C ASP A 52 24.44 5.84 -7.69
N GLU A 53 24.54 5.38 -8.94
CA GLU A 53 23.59 5.68 -10.02
C GLU A 53 22.29 4.87 -9.91
N GLN A 54 22.34 3.70 -9.28
CA GLN A 54 21.18 2.82 -9.07
C GLN A 54 20.38 3.19 -7.82
N LYS A 55 21.01 3.84 -6.85
CA LYS A 55 20.36 4.27 -5.61
C LYS A 55 19.26 5.27 -5.90
N GLN A 56 18.17 5.14 -5.14
CA GLN A 56 17.11 6.12 -5.08
C GLN A 56 16.68 6.34 -3.63
N GLY A 57 16.08 7.51 -3.37
CA GLY A 57 15.60 7.85 -2.04
C GLY A 57 14.39 7.02 -1.61
N ASP A 58 14.19 6.90 -0.30
CA ASP A 58 12.98 6.32 0.28
C ASP A 58 11.83 7.33 0.23
N ASP A 59 11.17 7.38 -0.92
CA ASP A 59 10.03 8.26 -1.19
C ASP A 59 8.79 7.91 -0.34
N LEU A 60 8.66 6.67 0.15
CA LEU A 60 7.56 6.30 1.04
C LEU A 60 7.79 6.88 2.44
N ALA A 61 9.00 6.77 2.99
CA ALA A 61 9.35 7.42 4.25
C ALA A 61 9.20 8.94 4.15
N TRP A 62 9.70 9.54 3.05
CA TRP A 62 9.53 10.97 2.79
C TRP A 62 8.05 11.37 2.76
N LEU A 63 7.20 10.61 2.04
CA LEU A 63 5.76 10.87 2.00
C LEU A 63 5.10 10.69 3.36
N GLY A 64 5.53 9.72 4.17
CA GLY A 64 5.05 9.50 5.52
C GLY A 64 5.26 10.70 6.44
N ASP A 65 6.38 11.41 6.27
CA ASP A 65 6.62 12.66 7.00
C ASP A 65 5.88 13.85 6.37
N TRP A 66 5.73 13.85 5.05
CA TRP A 66 5.00 14.87 4.33
C TRP A 66 3.52 14.90 4.69
N VAL A 67 2.83 13.76 4.76
CA VAL A 67 1.39 13.69 5.06
C VAL A 67 1.02 14.21 6.46
N LYS A 68 2.00 14.34 7.36
CA LYS A 68 1.83 14.91 8.71
C LYS A 68 1.88 16.44 8.70
N GLN A 69 2.28 17.05 7.59
CA GLN A 69 2.38 18.50 7.47
C GLN A 69 1.02 19.13 7.09
N PRO A 70 0.64 20.30 7.63
CA PRO A 70 -0.62 20.97 7.29
C PRO A 70 -0.78 21.29 5.80
N GLN A 71 0.33 21.57 5.11
CA GLN A 71 0.36 21.89 3.68
C GLN A 71 0.36 20.66 2.78
N ALA A 72 0.29 19.44 3.33
CA ALA A 72 0.37 18.23 2.56
C ALA A 72 -0.82 18.10 1.60
N ASN A 73 -0.51 17.98 0.30
CA ASN A 73 -1.48 17.65 -0.73
C ASN A 73 -0.96 16.47 -1.56
N VAL A 74 -1.59 15.31 -1.39
CA VAL A 74 -1.17 14.05 -1.99
C VAL A 74 -2.31 13.45 -2.82
N ILE A 75 -2.04 13.22 -4.11
CA ILE A 75 -2.89 12.43 -5.00
C ILE A 75 -2.33 11.02 -5.01
N LYS A 76 -3.01 10.11 -4.30
CA LYS A 76 -2.61 8.71 -4.13
C LYS A 76 -3.35 7.81 -5.11
N LEU A 77 -2.62 7.22 -6.05
CA LEU A 77 -3.14 6.22 -6.99
C LEU A 77 -3.09 4.82 -6.38
N PRO A 78 -3.89 3.84 -6.85
CA PRO A 78 -3.76 2.45 -6.43
C PRO A 78 -2.34 1.91 -6.68
N ASN A 79 -1.81 1.11 -5.75
CA ASN A 79 -0.49 0.49 -5.84
C ASN A 79 -0.56 -0.97 -5.36
N ILE A 80 0.47 -1.76 -5.68
CA ILE A 80 0.55 -3.17 -5.28
C ILE A 80 0.77 -3.29 -3.76
N SER A 81 -0.10 -4.07 -3.11
CA SER A 81 0.18 -4.70 -1.81
C SER A 81 0.75 -6.09 -2.08
N ALA A 82 2.07 -6.20 -2.16
CA ALA A 82 2.70 -7.37 -2.78
C ALA A 82 2.49 -8.65 -1.99
N SER A 83 1.98 -9.67 -2.65
CA SER A 83 2.14 -11.05 -2.19
C SER A 83 3.60 -11.48 -2.33
N GLU A 84 3.98 -12.56 -1.65
CA GLU A 84 5.34 -13.11 -1.75
C GLU A 84 5.74 -13.46 -3.20
N PRO A 85 4.89 -14.12 -4.03
CA PRO A 85 5.24 -14.37 -5.43
C PRO A 85 5.45 -13.09 -6.25
N GLN A 86 4.66 -12.03 -6.01
CA GLN A 86 4.84 -10.75 -6.70
C GLN A 86 6.14 -10.06 -6.30
N LEU A 87 6.50 -10.12 -5.02
CA LEU A 87 7.78 -9.61 -4.52
C LEU A 87 8.95 -10.33 -5.21
N VAL A 88 8.93 -11.67 -5.23
CA VAL A 88 9.99 -12.49 -5.83
C VAL A 88 10.11 -12.21 -7.33
N ALA A 89 8.99 -12.05 -8.03
CA ALA A 89 8.98 -11.68 -9.45
C ALA A 89 9.62 -10.30 -9.69
N ALA A 90 9.29 -9.30 -8.86
CA ALA A 90 9.88 -7.97 -8.97
C ALA A 90 11.38 -7.96 -8.66
N ILE A 91 11.83 -8.72 -7.65
CA ILE A 91 13.26 -8.89 -7.34
C ILE A 91 13.98 -9.48 -8.56
N LYS A 92 13.44 -10.56 -9.13
CA LYS A 92 14.01 -11.20 -10.31
C LYS A 92 14.12 -10.25 -11.50
N GLU A 93 13.06 -9.51 -11.78
CA GLU A 93 13.05 -8.53 -12.88
C GLU A 93 14.13 -7.44 -12.68
N LEU A 94 14.30 -6.95 -11.45
CA LEU A 94 15.37 -5.99 -11.12
C LEU A 94 16.76 -6.62 -11.24
N GLN A 95 16.94 -7.87 -10.79
CA GLN A 95 18.21 -8.58 -10.96
C GLN A 95 18.57 -8.75 -12.45
N ASP A 96 17.59 -9.09 -13.29
CA ASP A 96 17.75 -9.19 -14.75
C ASP A 96 18.13 -7.83 -15.39
N GLN A 97 17.79 -6.72 -14.73
CA GLN A 97 18.20 -5.35 -15.11
C GLN A 97 19.56 -4.92 -14.52
N GLY A 98 20.24 -5.79 -13.76
CA GLY A 98 21.58 -5.55 -13.23
C GLY A 98 21.64 -4.95 -11.82
N TYR A 99 20.53 -4.96 -11.08
CA TYR A 99 20.54 -4.60 -9.66
C TYR A 99 20.99 -5.80 -8.82
N ALA A 100 22.06 -5.66 -8.03
CA ALA A 100 22.65 -6.75 -7.24
C ALA A 100 21.86 -7.05 -5.95
N LEU A 101 20.54 -7.14 -6.05
CA LEU A 101 19.63 -7.42 -4.95
C LEU A 101 19.74 -8.89 -4.50
N PRO A 102 19.72 -9.16 -3.18
CA PRO A 102 19.68 -10.54 -2.69
C PRO A 102 18.35 -11.21 -3.00
N ASP A 103 18.36 -12.53 -3.17
CA ASP A 103 17.12 -13.31 -3.33
C ASP A 103 16.27 -13.27 -2.05
N TYR A 104 14.96 -13.51 -2.19
CA TYR A 104 14.07 -13.67 -1.04
C TYR A 104 14.29 -15.05 -0.37
N PRO A 105 14.73 -15.11 0.90
CA PRO A 105 15.01 -16.39 1.54
C PRO A 105 13.74 -16.97 2.18
N TYR A 106 13.18 -18.00 1.53
CA TYR A 106 11.97 -18.69 2.00
C TYR A 106 12.14 -19.35 3.38
N SER A 107 13.34 -19.83 3.70
CA SER A 107 13.67 -20.50 4.96
C SER A 107 15.06 -20.06 5.45
N PRO A 108 15.17 -18.84 6.00
CA PRO A 108 16.44 -18.26 6.39
C PRO A 108 17.05 -19.03 7.57
N SER A 109 18.33 -19.36 7.44
CA SER A 109 19.12 -20.15 8.38
C SER A 109 20.23 -19.32 9.03
N THR A 110 20.83 -18.39 8.27
CA THR A 110 21.86 -17.47 8.79
C THR A 110 21.25 -16.15 9.26
N ASP A 111 22.02 -15.37 10.01
CA ASP A 111 21.55 -14.07 10.50
C ASP A 111 21.47 -13.04 9.36
N GLU A 112 22.32 -13.17 8.34
CA GLU A 112 22.24 -12.39 7.10
C GLU A 112 20.94 -12.68 6.34
N GLU A 113 20.59 -13.96 6.16
CA GLU A 113 19.34 -14.34 5.48
C GLU A 113 18.11 -13.85 6.25
N LYS A 114 18.13 -13.93 7.59
CA LYS A 114 17.05 -13.38 8.43
C LYS A 114 16.95 -11.86 8.27
N ALA A 115 18.08 -11.14 8.22
CA ALA A 115 18.09 -9.70 8.03
C ALA A 115 17.54 -9.29 6.65
N VAL A 116 17.93 -10.00 5.58
CA VAL A 116 17.39 -9.81 4.22
C VAL A 116 15.88 -10.06 4.20
N ARG A 117 15.42 -11.17 4.80
CA ARG A 117 13.98 -11.47 4.89
C ARG A 117 13.22 -10.38 5.61
N ALA A 118 13.74 -9.93 6.76
CA ALA A 118 13.10 -8.91 7.57
C ALA A 118 12.93 -7.60 6.79
N LYS A 119 13.95 -7.19 6.02
CA LYS A 119 13.86 -6.06 5.10
C LYS A 119 12.78 -6.24 4.04
N TYR A 120 12.75 -7.38 3.35
CA TYR A 120 11.71 -7.63 2.34
C TYR A 120 10.30 -7.71 2.92
N ASP A 121 10.17 -8.22 4.15
CA ASP A 121 8.89 -8.33 4.83
C ASP A 121 8.30 -6.97 5.22
N THR A 122 9.08 -5.88 5.27
CA THR A 122 8.54 -4.52 5.41
C THR A 122 7.97 -3.97 4.09
N VAL A 123 8.40 -4.52 2.95
CA VAL A 123 7.98 -4.08 1.61
C VAL A 123 6.73 -4.83 1.14
N LYS A 124 6.57 -6.11 1.53
CA LYS A 124 5.42 -6.92 1.13
C LYS A 124 4.13 -6.52 1.87
N GLY A 125 2.99 -6.97 1.36
CA GLY A 125 1.68 -6.65 1.92
C GLY A 125 1.33 -5.16 1.80
N SER A 126 0.44 -4.68 2.66
CA SER A 126 -0.02 -3.28 2.63
C SER A 126 0.96 -2.35 3.35
N ALA A 127 2.17 -2.18 2.80
CA ALA A 127 3.20 -1.30 3.38
C ALA A 127 2.88 0.20 3.25
N VAL A 128 2.20 0.61 2.15
CA VAL A 128 2.01 2.03 1.83
C VAL A 128 0.86 2.67 2.60
N ASN A 129 -0.31 2.04 2.64
CA ASN A 129 -1.51 2.67 3.21
C ASN A 129 -1.37 3.02 4.71
N PRO A 130 -0.76 2.19 5.57
CA PRO A 130 -0.56 2.54 6.98
C PRO A 130 0.32 3.78 7.18
N VAL A 131 1.24 4.05 6.25
CA VAL A 131 2.14 5.21 6.31
C VAL A 131 1.43 6.50 5.85
N LEU A 132 0.53 6.39 4.86
CA LEU A 132 -0.09 7.59 4.26
C LEU A 132 -1.42 7.99 4.90
N ARG A 133 -2.06 7.10 5.67
CA ARG A 133 -3.41 7.32 6.23
C ARG A 133 -3.34 7.86 7.65
N GLU A 134 -2.87 9.09 7.78
CA GLU A 134 -2.85 9.87 9.03
C GLU A 134 -4.20 10.54 9.33
N GLY A 135 -5.30 9.95 8.86
CA GLY A 135 -6.65 10.48 8.99
C GLY A 135 -7.72 9.45 8.63
N ASN A 136 -8.98 9.81 8.89
CA ASN A 136 -10.14 8.96 8.59
C ASN A 136 -10.51 9.00 7.10
N SER A 137 -11.33 8.05 6.67
CA SER A 137 -11.77 7.95 5.27
C SER A 137 -13.15 8.55 5.05
N ASP A 138 -13.27 9.51 4.13
CA ASP A 138 -14.54 9.86 3.46
C ASP A 138 -14.57 9.19 2.08
N ARG A 139 -15.42 8.17 1.90
CA ARG A 139 -15.57 7.44 0.64
C ARG A 139 -17.03 7.42 0.20
N ARG A 140 -17.32 8.10 -0.91
CA ARG A 140 -18.67 8.20 -1.50
C ARG A 140 -18.62 8.33 -3.01
N ALA A 141 -19.68 7.89 -3.69
CA ALA A 141 -19.81 8.07 -5.12
C ALA A 141 -20.15 9.55 -5.44
N ALA A 142 -19.48 10.13 -6.43
CA ALA A 142 -19.81 11.48 -6.89
C ALA A 142 -21.20 11.51 -7.57
N ALA A 143 -21.92 12.62 -7.42
CA ALA A 143 -23.29 12.76 -7.94
C ALA A 143 -23.37 12.55 -9.47
N ALA A 144 -22.39 13.06 -10.22
CA ALA A 144 -22.31 12.86 -11.67
C ALA A 144 -22.14 11.37 -12.03
N VAL A 145 -21.28 10.64 -11.31
CA VAL A 145 -21.08 9.19 -11.51
C VAL A 145 -22.37 8.42 -11.23
N LYS A 146 -23.09 8.77 -10.15
CA LYS A 146 -24.38 8.14 -9.84
C LYS A 146 -25.43 8.38 -10.91
N LYS A 147 -25.57 9.63 -11.39
CA LYS A 147 -26.49 9.99 -12.49
C LYS A 147 -26.15 9.25 -13.78
N PHE A 148 -24.86 9.16 -14.12
CA PHE A 148 -24.40 8.41 -15.29
C PHE A 148 -24.76 6.92 -15.18
N ALA A 149 -24.53 6.29 -14.03
CA ALA A 149 -24.88 4.89 -13.80
C ALA A 149 -26.40 4.63 -13.85
N MET A 150 -27.23 5.60 -13.47
CA MET A 150 -28.69 5.50 -13.60
C MET A 150 -29.14 5.58 -15.07
N ALA A 151 -28.49 6.43 -15.87
CA ALA A 151 -28.77 6.56 -17.31
C ALA A 151 -28.17 5.41 -18.14
N ASN A 152 -27.10 4.78 -17.64
CA ASN A 152 -26.37 3.70 -18.29
C ASN A 152 -26.21 2.54 -17.30
N PRO A 153 -27.30 1.81 -17.00
CA PRO A 153 -27.25 0.71 -16.03
C PRO A 153 -26.29 -0.38 -16.53
N HIS A 154 -25.33 -0.74 -15.69
CA HIS A 154 -24.48 -1.90 -15.95
C HIS A 154 -25.28 -3.19 -15.75
N ARG A 155 -24.81 -4.28 -16.37
CA ARG A 155 -25.47 -5.59 -16.25
C ARG A 155 -25.45 -6.03 -14.78
N MET A 156 -26.61 -6.37 -14.26
CA MET A 156 -26.78 -7.04 -12.99
C MET A 156 -27.24 -8.47 -13.28
N GLY A 157 -26.53 -9.46 -12.72
CA GLY A 157 -26.95 -10.86 -12.87
C GLY A 157 -28.32 -11.09 -12.21
N GLU A 158 -29.15 -11.92 -12.83
CA GLU A 158 -30.41 -12.35 -12.21
C GLU A 158 -30.11 -13.21 -10.97
N TRP A 159 -30.81 -12.93 -9.88
CA TRP A 159 -30.77 -13.73 -8.67
C TRP A 159 -31.97 -14.67 -8.67
N SER A 160 -31.72 -15.99 -8.67
CA SER A 160 -32.76 -17.02 -8.51
C SER A 160 -32.89 -17.43 -7.05
N SER A 161 -34.11 -17.68 -6.57
CA SER A 161 -34.36 -18.27 -5.25
C SER A 161 -33.78 -19.68 -5.11
N ASP A 162 -33.54 -20.36 -6.23
CA ASP A 162 -32.99 -21.72 -6.25
C ASP A 162 -31.45 -21.72 -6.25
N THR A 163 -30.82 -20.55 -6.17
CA THR A 163 -29.36 -20.42 -6.11
C THR A 163 -28.84 -21.00 -4.79
N GLN A 164 -28.30 -22.21 -4.83
CA GLN A 164 -27.46 -22.74 -3.75
C GLN A 164 -26.09 -22.07 -3.84
N ASP A 165 -26.01 -20.83 -3.39
CA ASP A 165 -24.73 -20.25 -3.03
C ASP A 165 -24.26 -20.98 -1.76
N GLN A 166 -22.97 -21.28 -1.66
CA GLN A 166 -22.40 -21.74 -0.39
C GLN A 166 -22.42 -20.53 0.53
N GLY A 167 -23.58 -20.26 1.14
CA GLY A 167 -23.81 -19.07 1.94
C GLY A 167 -22.62 -18.82 2.86
N LEU A 168 -22.23 -17.55 3.02
CA LEU A 168 -21.00 -17.12 3.70
C LEU A 168 -20.69 -18.00 4.94
N GLY A 169 -19.83 -18.99 4.74
CA GLY A 169 -19.38 -19.90 5.78
C GLY A 169 -18.37 -19.17 6.66
N ASP A 170 -18.85 -18.52 7.72
CA ASP A 170 -18.00 -17.82 8.67
C ASP A 170 -17.41 -18.82 9.68
N VAL A 171 -16.38 -19.56 9.24
CA VAL A 171 -15.63 -20.52 10.09
C VAL A 171 -14.76 -19.77 11.13
N GLY A 172 -14.63 -18.44 11.01
CA GLY A 172 -13.71 -17.61 11.80
C GLY A 172 -14.35 -16.77 12.91
N ARG A 173 -15.67 -16.50 12.86
CA ARG A 173 -16.36 -15.65 13.86
C ARG A 173 -16.17 -16.10 15.31
N ARG A 174 -16.00 -17.40 15.53
CA ARG A 174 -15.85 -18.01 16.86
C ARG A 174 -14.46 -17.80 17.49
N LEU A 175 -13.43 -17.45 16.70
CA LEU A 175 -12.03 -17.46 17.18
C LEU A 175 -11.49 -16.08 17.59
N LEU A 176 -11.97 -14.99 16.98
CA LEU A 176 -11.48 -13.63 17.28
C LEU A 176 -12.48 -12.78 18.07
N LEU A 177 -13.76 -12.73 17.66
CA LEU A 177 -14.76 -11.88 18.30
C LEU A 177 -15.14 -12.36 19.72
N GLU A 178 -15.11 -13.67 19.96
CA GLU A 178 -15.40 -14.25 21.29
C GLU A 178 -14.22 -14.09 22.27
N ARG A 179 -13.03 -13.70 21.79
CA ARG A 179 -11.81 -13.53 22.61
C ARG A 179 -11.39 -12.07 22.79
N GLU A 180 -12.12 -11.13 22.21
CA GLU A 180 -11.87 -9.69 22.36
C GLU A 180 -12.43 -9.19 23.70
N GLU A 181 -11.57 -8.92 24.68
CA GLU A 181 -11.87 -8.02 25.79
C GLU A 181 -11.23 -6.65 25.51
N PRO A 182 -11.97 -5.68 24.96
CA PRO A 182 -11.42 -4.35 24.71
C PRO A 182 -11.13 -3.63 26.04
N ASP A 183 -9.86 -3.35 26.31
CA ASP A 183 -9.42 -2.53 27.43
C ASP A 183 -8.91 -1.18 26.90
N ALA A 184 -9.55 -0.09 27.33
CA ALA A 184 -9.14 1.26 26.97
C ALA A 184 -8.13 1.76 28.02
N PRO A 185 -6.88 2.06 27.64
CA PRO A 185 -5.88 2.54 28.58
C PRO A 185 -6.33 3.86 29.21
N ARG A 186 -6.38 3.91 30.55
CA ARG A 186 -6.80 5.10 31.31
C ARG A 186 -5.73 6.19 31.36
N GLU A 187 -4.47 5.80 31.27
CA GLU A 187 -3.30 6.68 31.23
C GLU A 187 -2.21 6.10 30.30
N PRO A 188 -1.38 6.93 29.64
CA PRO A 188 -0.26 6.45 28.85
C PRO A 188 0.70 5.59 29.69
N GLY A 189 0.92 4.33 29.31
CA GLY A 189 1.99 3.49 29.87
C GLY A 189 1.65 2.59 31.06
N ARG A 190 0.41 2.52 31.56
CA ARG A 190 0.01 1.50 32.57
C ARG A 190 -0.87 0.41 31.95
N ARG A 191 -0.27 -0.74 31.60
CA ARG A 191 -1.01 -2.02 31.58
C ARG A 191 -1.09 -2.53 33.02
N ARG A 192 -2.29 -2.90 33.48
CA ARG A 192 -2.50 -3.36 34.87
C ARG A 192 -1.65 -4.62 35.15
N GLU A 193 -0.70 -4.50 36.08
CA GLU A 193 -0.03 -5.65 36.71
C GLU A 193 -0.94 -6.43 37.69
N ASP A 194 -2.23 -6.11 37.78
CA ASP A 194 -3.12 -6.61 38.85
C ASP A 194 -4.03 -7.80 38.46
N ARG A 195 -3.61 -8.70 37.57
CA ARG A 195 -4.35 -9.97 37.33
C ARG A 195 -3.54 -11.23 37.68
N ALA A 196 -2.75 -11.17 38.75
CA ALA A 196 -2.16 -12.34 39.40
C ALA A 196 -2.62 -12.50 40.87
N ARG A 197 -3.84 -12.06 41.23
CA ARG A 197 -4.49 -12.39 42.51
C ARG A 197 -6.01 -12.35 42.37
N ARG A 198 -6.61 -13.44 41.91
CA ARG A 198 -7.96 -13.93 42.28
C ARG A 198 -8.14 -15.32 41.70
#